data_AF-A0A1T4MEC4-F1
#
_entry.id   AF-A0A1T4MEC4-F1
#
_cell.length_a   1.000
_cell.length_b   1.000
_cell.length_c   1.000
_cell.angle_alpha   90.00
_cell.angle_beta   90.00
_cell.angle_gamma   90.00
#
_symmetry.space_group_name_H-M   'P 1'
#
loop_
_entity.id
_entity.type
_entity.pdbx_description
1 polymer ?
#
loop_
_entity_poly.entity_id
_entity_poly.type
_entity_poly.pdbx_seq_one_letter_code
_entity_poly.pdbx_strand_id
1 'polypeptide(L)'
;MYLPHSYPLSLGLLSCGIACLLLGCSHPKQPQRTIPNAPITRIDASNDSAVVAQRVTEIYGFLCKSMNDSNVEAPDRAAFEQRFCSRAWNEEGKKVAQIDARHPGDIGLWEYDYWIQAQDYVRLSFRNVRVVSIENHQTARVKLILHNGEDVPLELKMVKEQGQWRIDDLTDASNPHGIRATQAQYIRENP
;
A
#
# COMPACT_ATOMS: atom_id res chain seq x y z
N MET A 1 24.83 37.29 38.66
CA MET A 1 24.31 36.72 39.93
C MET A 1 23.98 35.26 39.65
N TYR A 2 24.92 34.33 39.90
CA TYR A 2 25.12 33.59 41.17
C TYR A 2 23.88 32.76 41.59
N LEU A 3 23.86 31.50 41.12
CA LEU A 3 23.80 30.20 41.85
C LEU A 3 22.85 30.03 43.07
N PRO A 4 22.58 28.79 43.53
CA PRO A 4 21.76 27.69 42.99
C PRO A 4 20.85 27.14 44.13
N HIS A 5 20.38 25.89 44.09
CA HIS A 5 20.18 24.92 45.21
C HIS A 5 19.09 23.90 44.77
N SER A 6 19.07 22.60 45.06
CA SER A 6 20.03 21.56 45.49
C SER A 6 19.21 20.26 45.42
N TYR A 7 19.80 19.15 44.96
CA TYR A 7 19.23 17.79 45.10
C TYR A 7 19.28 17.33 46.58
N PRO A 8 18.64 16.19 46.92
CA PRO A 8 19.51 15.04 47.14
C PRO A 8 18.98 13.69 46.64
N LEU A 9 19.97 12.87 46.24
CA LEU A 9 19.93 11.41 46.14
C LEU A 9 19.61 10.77 47.50
N SER A 10 18.89 9.64 47.49
CA SER A 10 18.97 8.65 48.56
C SER A 10 19.38 7.28 47.99
N LEU A 11 20.65 6.97 48.27
CA LEU A 11 21.25 5.64 48.23
C LEU A 11 20.67 4.83 49.40
N GLY A 12 20.17 3.63 49.14
CA GLY A 12 19.78 2.66 50.16
C GLY A 12 20.54 1.35 49.99
N LEU A 13 21.68 1.22 50.68
CA LEU A 13 22.48 0.00 50.81
C LEU A 13 22.40 -0.47 52.27
N LEU A 14 21.90 -1.69 52.49
CA LEU A 14 22.01 -2.50 53.72
C LEU A 14 21.74 -3.95 53.27
N SER A 15 22.72 -4.85 53.06
CA SER A 15 23.69 -5.50 53.96
C SER A 15 23.11 -6.54 54.93
N CYS A 16 23.81 -7.68 55.00
CA CYS A 16 23.64 -8.87 55.88
C CYS A 16 22.59 -9.90 55.44
N GLY A 17 22.87 -11.20 55.31
CA GLY A 17 24.09 -11.99 55.51
C GLY A 17 23.82 -13.48 55.18
N ILE A 18 24.87 -14.19 54.74
CA ILE A 18 25.34 -15.56 55.11
C ILE A 18 24.28 -16.60 55.53
N ALA A 19 24.25 -17.87 55.18
CA ALA A 19 24.85 -18.80 54.20
C ALA A 19 24.21 -20.19 54.51
N CYS A 20 24.58 -21.23 53.75
CA CYS A 20 24.53 -22.66 54.12
C CYS A 20 23.18 -23.40 53.97
N LEU A 21 23.01 -24.20 52.90
CA LEU A 21 23.35 -25.63 52.90
C LEU A 21 22.86 -26.33 51.62
N LEU A 22 23.76 -27.11 51.04
CA LEU A 22 23.53 -28.04 49.94
C LEU A 22 22.66 -29.21 50.42
N LEU A 23 21.49 -29.40 49.82
CA LEU A 23 20.82 -30.69 49.73
C LEU A 23 20.27 -30.85 48.31
N GLY A 24 20.86 -31.80 47.58
CA GLY A 24 20.44 -32.14 46.24
C GLY A 24 19.05 -32.78 46.24
N CYS A 25 18.17 -32.24 45.40
CA CYS A 25 17.00 -32.93 44.90
C CYS A 25 17.15 -33.02 43.37
N SER A 26 17.60 -34.17 42.91
CA SER A 26 17.64 -34.56 41.51
C SER A 26 16.22 -34.50 40.93
N HIS A 27 15.90 -33.38 40.26
CA HIS A 27 14.69 -33.29 39.45
C HIS A 27 14.94 -34.02 38.13
N PRO A 28 14.12 -34.99 37.71
CA PRO A 28 14.21 -35.52 36.36
C PRO A 28 13.90 -34.41 35.36
N LYS A 29 14.88 -34.11 34.49
CA LYS A 29 14.70 -33.22 33.33
C LYS A 29 13.54 -33.76 32.50
N GLN A 30 12.44 -33.02 32.43
CA GLN A 30 11.42 -33.23 31.42
C GLN A 30 12.10 -33.26 30.04
N PRO A 31 11.81 -34.26 29.18
CA PRO A 31 12.28 -34.22 27.82
C PRO A 31 11.63 -33.01 27.13
N GLN A 32 12.46 -32.03 26.78
CA GLN A 32 12.07 -30.99 25.83
C GLN A 32 11.69 -31.70 24.54
N ARG A 33 10.38 -31.73 24.23
CA ARG A 33 9.92 -31.96 22.87
C ARG A 33 10.53 -30.85 22.03
N THR A 34 11.57 -31.18 21.25
CA THR A 34 11.91 -30.42 20.06
C THR A 34 10.69 -30.46 19.15
N ILE A 35 9.92 -29.38 19.18
CA ILE A 35 9.00 -29.05 18.08
C ILE A 35 9.91 -29.01 16.85
N PRO A 36 9.72 -29.86 15.83
CA PRO A 36 10.42 -29.67 14.58
C PRO A 36 10.03 -28.27 14.12
N ASN A 37 11.01 -27.37 14.03
CA ASN A 37 10.80 -26.11 13.33
C ASN A 37 10.29 -26.51 11.95
N ALA A 38 8.99 -26.30 11.70
CA ALA A 38 8.47 -26.31 10.36
C ALA A 38 9.39 -25.39 9.55
N PRO A 39 9.84 -25.79 8.35
CA PRO A 39 10.71 -24.94 7.58
C PRO A 39 9.97 -23.61 7.39
N ILE A 40 10.52 -22.54 7.97
CA ILE A 40 10.13 -21.19 7.60
C ILE A 40 10.52 -21.09 6.14
N THR A 41 9.53 -21.18 5.25
CA THR A 41 9.69 -20.99 3.81
C THR A 41 10.16 -19.56 3.58
N ARG A 42 11.47 -19.35 3.69
CA ARG A 42 12.14 -18.05 3.54
C ARG A 42 12.49 -17.75 2.09
N ILE A 43 11.86 -18.44 1.15
CA ILE A 43 12.18 -18.44 -0.28
C ILE A 43 10.87 -18.22 -1.05
N ASP A 44 10.40 -16.96 -1.13
CA ASP A 44 9.51 -16.50 -2.22
C ASP A 44 9.16 -15.00 -2.12
N ALA A 45 9.17 -14.42 -0.90
CA ALA A 45 8.77 -13.03 -0.70
C ALA A 45 9.64 -12.00 -1.48
N SER A 46 10.93 -12.28 -1.71
CA SER A 46 11.80 -11.38 -2.49
C SER A 46 11.51 -11.43 -3.99
N ASN A 47 11.09 -12.58 -4.52
CA ASN A 47 10.77 -12.73 -5.93
C ASN A 47 9.41 -12.10 -6.25
N ASP A 48 8.40 -12.35 -5.42
CA ASP A 48 7.09 -11.74 -5.61
C ASP A 48 7.11 -10.21 -5.47
N SER A 49 7.92 -9.69 -4.53
CA SER A 49 8.11 -8.24 -4.40
C SER A 49 8.73 -7.62 -5.65
N ALA A 50 9.72 -8.30 -6.26
CA ALA A 50 10.32 -7.85 -7.50
C ALA A 50 9.30 -7.89 -8.66
N VAL A 51 8.53 -8.96 -8.78
CA VAL A 51 7.48 -9.11 -9.81
C VAL A 51 6.39 -8.03 -9.67
N VAL A 52 5.93 -7.75 -8.45
CA VAL A 52 4.94 -6.70 -8.19
C VAL A 52 5.52 -5.32 -8.51
N ALA A 53 6.74 -5.02 -8.05
CA ALA A 53 7.40 -3.74 -8.31
C ALA A 53 7.63 -3.52 -9.82
N GLN A 54 8.08 -4.55 -10.53
CA GLN A 54 8.23 -4.52 -11.98
C GLN A 54 6.88 -4.25 -12.64
N ARG A 55 5.82 -4.94 -12.22
CA ARG A 55 4.49 -4.74 -12.80
C ARG A 55 3.98 -3.31 -12.59
N VAL A 56 4.14 -2.74 -11.40
CA VAL A 56 3.76 -1.34 -11.16
C VAL A 56 4.58 -0.38 -12.01
N THR A 57 5.88 -0.66 -12.17
CA THR A 57 6.78 0.11 -13.04
C THR A 57 6.34 0.04 -14.51
N GLU A 58 5.90 -1.12 -15.00
CA GLU A 58 5.35 -1.27 -16.36
C GLU A 58 4.06 -0.45 -16.55
N ILE A 59 3.15 -0.49 -15.57
CA ILE A 59 1.87 0.22 -15.63
C ILE A 59 2.10 1.73 -15.65
N TYR A 60 2.85 2.27 -14.68
CA TYR A 60 3.12 3.71 -14.61
C TYR A 60 4.08 4.17 -15.70
N GLY A 61 4.98 3.30 -16.18
CA GLY A 61 5.80 3.55 -17.36
C GLY A 61 4.97 3.69 -18.62
N PHE A 62 3.97 2.82 -18.81
CA PHE A 62 3.00 2.95 -19.90
C PHE A 62 2.20 4.26 -19.77
N LEU A 63 1.65 4.56 -18.59
CA LEU A 63 0.89 5.79 -18.35
C LEU A 63 1.72 7.04 -18.67
N CYS A 64 2.93 7.16 -18.08
CA CYS A 64 3.81 8.31 -18.31
C CYS A 64 4.22 8.44 -19.77
N LYS A 65 4.46 7.32 -20.47
CA LYS A 65 4.77 7.37 -21.90
C LYS A 65 3.59 7.91 -22.69
N SER A 66 2.39 7.36 -22.48
CA SER A 66 1.20 7.72 -23.24
C SER A 66 0.74 9.17 -22.97
N MET A 67 0.89 9.65 -21.74
CA MET A 67 0.50 11.02 -21.37
C MET A 67 1.52 12.08 -21.83
N ASN A 68 2.81 11.76 -21.87
CA ASN A 68 3.83 12.74 -22.28
C ASN A 68 4.09 12.81 -23.78
N ASP A 69 3.62 11.84 -24.57
CA ASP A 69 3.87 11.82 -26.01
C ASP A 69 2.83 12.67 -26.73
N SER A 70 3.22 13.88 -27.15
CA SER A 70 2.34 14.82 -27.86
C SER A 70 1.83 14.30 -29.20
N ASN A 71 2.37 13.20 -29.72
CA ASN A 71 1.95 12.59 -30.98
C ASN A 71 1.00 11.40 -30.78
N VAL A 72 0.72 11.04 -29.53
CA VAL A 72 -0.18 9.95 -29.17
C VAL A 72 -1.36 10.57 -28.45
N GLU A 73 -2.58 10.20 -28.87
CA GLU A 73 -3.77 10.57 -28.14
C GLU A 73 -3.69 10.02 -26.71
N ALA A 74 -4.04 10.83 -25.71
CA ALA A 74 -4.09 10.37 -24.33
C ALA A 74 -4.92 9.08 -24.26
N PRO A 75 -4.47 8.06 -23.50
CA PRO A 75 -5.14 6.78 -23.46
C PRO A 75 -6.56 6.97 -22.95
N ASP A 76 -7.54 6.41 -23.65
CA ASP A 76 -8.90 6.32 -23.14
C ASP A 76 -8.88 5.65 -21.76
N ARG A 77 -9.49 6.32 -20.78
CA ARG A 77 -9.46 5.90 -19.37
C ARG A 77 -10.02 4.49 -19.22
N ALA A 78 -11.14 4.19 -19.88
CA ALA A 78 -11.77 2.88 -19.78
C ALA A 78 -10.88 1.78 -20.39
N ALA A 79 -10.20 2.05 -21.50
CA ALA A 79 -9.24 1.14 -22.10
C ALA A 79 -8.01 0.90 -21.21
N PHE A 80 -7.49 1.94 -20.55
CA PHE A 80 -6.41 1.81 -19.57
C PHE A 80 -6.84 0.93 -18.39
N GLU A 81 -8.00 1.22 -17.81
CA GLU A 81 -8.55 0.48 -16.66
C GLU A 81 -8.86 -0.97 -17.00
N GLN A 82 -9.42 -1.23 -18.18
CA GLN A 82 -9.67 -2.59 -18.65
C GLN A 82 -8.36 -3.38 -18.77
N ARG A 83 -7.27 -2.71 -19.12
CA ARG A 83 -5.96 -3.34 -19.28
C ARG A 83 -5.22 -3.53 -17.96
N PHE A 84 -5.36 -2.65 -16.98
CA PHE A 84 -4.47 -2.65 -15.81
C PHE A 84 -5.18 -2.80 -14.46
N CYS A 85 -6.47 -2.55 -14.39
CA CYS A 85 -7.25 -2.66 -13.15
C CYS A 85 -7.90 -4.01 -12.98
N SER A 86 -8.29 -4.33 -11.75
CA SER A 86 -8.97 -5.56 -11.39
C SER A 86 -10.35 -5.63 -12.05
N ARG A 87 -10.92 -6.83 -12.12
CA ARG A 87 -12.30 -7.00 -12.58
C ARG A 87 -13.28 -6.20 -11.71
N ALA A 88 -13.07 -6.20 -10.40
CA ALA A 88 -13.96 -5.51 -9.46
C ALA A 88 -13.96 -4.00 -9.66
N TRP A 89 -12.79 -3.39 -9.86
CA TRP A 89 -12.67 -1.98 -10.25
C TRP A 89 -13.48 -1.68 -11.52
N ASN A 90 -13.27 -2.47 -12.57
CA ASN A 90 -13.94 -2.25 -13.86
C ASN A 90 -15.46 -2.43 -13.77
N GLU A 91 -15.96 -3.33 -12.92
CA GLU A 91 -17.39 -3.52 -12.68
C GLU A 91 -18.04 -2.33 -11.97
N GLU A 92 -17.36 -1.74 -10.97
CA GLU A 92 -17.82 -0.53 -10.28
C GLU A 92 -17.74 0.69 -11.21
N GLY A 93 -16.64 0.87 -11.94
CA GLY A 93 -16.48 1.95 -12.92
C GLY A 93 -17.56 1.96 -14.01
N LYS A 94 -18.01 0.79 -14.49
CA LYS A 94 -19.12 0.69 -15.43
C LYS A 94 -20.45 1.18 -14.85
N LYS A 95 -20.72 0.91 -13.57
CA LYS A 95 -21.93 1.39 -12.89
C LYS A 95 -21.90 2.91 -12.73
N VAL A 96 -20.73 3.46 -12.36
CA VAL A 96 -20.52 4.92 -12.32
C VAL A 96 -20.80 5.55 -13.69
N ALA A 97 -20.22 5.01 -14.77
CA ALA A 97 -20.46 5.51 -16.12
C ALA A 97 -21.94 5.45 -16.53
N GLN A 98 -22.69 4.42 -16.10
CA GLN A 98 -24.13 4.32 -16.33
C GLN A 98 -24.94 5.35 -15.53
N ILE A 99 -24.49 5.72 -14.33
CA ILE A 99 -25.10 6.80 -13.53
C ILE A 99 -24.85 8.14 -14.22
N ASP A 100 -23.61 8.43 -14.60
CA ASP A 100 -23.22 9.69 -15.23
C ASP A 100 -23.95 9.89 -16.57
N ALA A 101 -24.09 8.82 -17.37
CA ALA A 101 -24.83 8.86 -18.63
C ALA A 101 -26.33 9.20 -18.48
N ARG A 102 -26.92 9.00 -17.30
CA ARG A 102 -28.31 9.37 -17.01
C ARG A 102 -28.46 10.87 -16.67
N HIS A 103 -27.37 11.55 -16.35
CA HIS A 103 -27.35 12.94 -15.92
C HIS A 103 -26.41 13.76 -16.81
N PRO A 104 -26.70 13.85 -18.13
CA PRO A 104 -25.83 14.55 -19.07
C PRO A 104 -25.75 16.04 -18.71
N GLY A 105 -24.54 16.52 -18.41
CA GLY A 105 -24.28 17.91 -18.03
C GLY A 105 -23.81 18.08 -16.58
N ASP A 106 -23.99 17.06 -15.73
CA ASP A 106 -23.44 17.04 -14.39
C ASP A 106 -21.95 16.64 -14.42
N ILE A 107 -21.18 17.10 -13.43
CA ILE A 107 -19.72 16.89 -13.33
C ILE A 107 -19.36 15.39 -13.12
N GLY A 108 -20.34 14.53 -12.86
CA GLY A 108 -20.14 13.11 -12.59
C GLY A 108 -19.34 12.87 -11.32
N LEU A 109 -18.83 11.65 -11.13
CA LEU A 109 -18.04 11.32 -9.94
C LEU A 109 -16.64 11.97 -9.93
N TRP A 110 -16.03 12.12 -11.10
CA TRP A 110 -14.62 12.47 -11.22
C TRP A 110 -14.43 13.83 -11.87
N GLU A 111 -14.03 14.82 -11.07
CA GLU A 111 -13.68 16.17 -11.53
C GLU A 111 -12.19 16.32 -11.93
N TYR A 112 -11.42 15.23 -11.88
CA TYR A 112 -10.02 15.16 -12.27
C TYR A 112 -9.65 13.74 -12.72
N ASP A 113 -8.51 13.59 -13.39
CA ASP A 113 -7.96 12.27 -13.71
C ASP A 113 -7.09 11.78 -12.54
N TYR A 114 -7.62 10.83 -11.78
CA TYR A 114 -6.97 10.26 -10.62
C TYR A 114 -5.76 9.37 -10.93
N TRP A 115 -5.51 9.00 -12.21
CA TRP A 115 -4.27 8.32 -12.58
C TRP A 115 -3.08 9.27 -12.61
N ILE A 116 -3.32 10.51 -13.03
CA ILE A 116 -2.31 11.57 -13.08
C ILE A 116 -2.42 12.56 -11.91
N GLN A 117 -3.49 12.45 -11.10
CA GLN A 117 -3.77 13.29 -9.94
C GLN A 117 -3.86 14.78 -10.30
N ALA A 118 -4.44 15.08 -11.46
CA ALA A 118 -4.54 16.44 -11.98
C ALA A 118 -5.66 16.59 -13.02
N GLN A 119 -6.06 17.83 -13.26
CA GLN A 119 -6.80 18.22 -14.47
C GLN A 119 -5.82 18.54 -15.61
N ASP A 120 -4.82 19.38 -15.31
CA ASP A 120 -3.72 19.76 -16.20
C ASP A 120 -2.38 19.35 -15.61
N TYR A 121 -1.45 18.92 -16.46
CA TYR A 121 -0.10 18.53 -16.08
C TYR A 121 0.91 18.99 -17.12
N VAL A 122 2.14 19.27 -16.68
CA VAL A 122 3.22 19.66 -17.61
C VAL A 122 3.94 18.43 -18.14
N ARG A 123 4.33 17.54 -17.22
CA ARG A 123 5.02 16.29 -17.53
C ARG A 123 4.79 15.30 -16.42
N LEU A 124 4.46 14.07 -16.79
CA LEU A 124 4.25 12.98 -15.86
C LEU A 124 5.53 12.17 -15.68
N SER A 125 5.89 11.86 -14.43
CA SER A 125 6.91 10.86 -14.12
C SER A 125 6.59 10.19 -12.79
N PHE A 126 7.27 9.09 -12.47
CA PHE A 126 7.10 8.41 -11.20
C PHE A 126 8.44 7.90 -10.67
N ARG A 127 8.52 7.72 -9.35
CA ARG A 127 9.70 7.17 -8.68
C ARG A 127 9.33 6.42 -7.41
N ASN A 128 10.34 5.82 -6.78
CA ASN A 128 10.23 5.21 -5.45
C ASN A 128 9.15 4.12 -5.35
N VAL A 129 9.00 3.28 -6.38
CA VAL A 129 8.12 2.11 -6.32
C VAL A 129 8.60 1.17 -5.23
N ARG A 130 7.80 1.00 -4.18
CA ARG A 130 8.12 0.19 -3.00
C ARG A 130 6.96 -0.72 -2.66
N VAL A 131 7.19 -2.03 -2.71
CA VAL A 131 6.25 -3.01 -2.16
C VAL A 131 6.32 -2.96 -0.64
N VAL A 132 5.18 -2.70 -0.01
CA VAL A 132 5.02 -2.56 1.45
C VAL A 132 4.68 -3.90 2.08
N SER A 133 3.76 -4.64 1.48
CA SER A 133 3.35 -5.97 1.93
C SER A 133 2.88 -6.83 0.75
N ILE A 134 2.99 -8.14 0.94
CA ILE A 134 2.36 -9.16 0.09
C ILE A 134 1.66 -10.14 1.02
N GLU A 135 0.39 -10.41 0.75
CA GLU A 135 -0.47 -11.28 1.52
C GLU A 135 -0.89 -12.47 0.65
N ASN A 136 -0.54 -13.67 1.13
CA ASN A 136 -0.91 -14.95 0.51
C ASN A 136 -0.53 -15.08 -0.98
N HIS A 137 0.46 -14.33 -1.46
CA HIS A 137 0.84 -14.26 -2.89
C HIS A 137 -0.30 -13.81 -3.83
N GLN A 138 -1.36 -13.19 -3.29
CA GLN A 138 -2.56 -12.78 -4.03
C GLN A 138 -2.86 -11.29 -3.93
N THR A 139 -2.47 -10.64 -2.84
CA THR A 139 -2.69 -9.21 -2.63
C THR A 139 -1.36 -8.54 -2.28
N ALA A 140 -1.12 -7.34 -2.79
CA ALA A 140 0.04 -6.55 -2.40
C ALA A 140 -0.33 -5.09 -2.16
N ARG A 141 0.42 -4.43 -1.28
CA ARG A 141 0.37 -2.97 -1.10
C ARG A 141 1.65 -2.37 -1.65
N VAL A 142 1.54 -1.36 -2.50
CA VAL A 142 2.68 -0.72 -3.16
C VAL A 142 2.58 0.79 -2.98
N LYS A 143 3.69 1.44 -2.63
CA LYS A 143 3.79 2.90 -2.61
C LYS A 143 4.63 3.39 -3.78
N LEU A 144 4.29 4.54 -4.34
CA LEU A 144 5.14 5.27 -5.28
C LEU A 144 4.96 6.78 -5.08
N ILE A 145 5.82 7.57 -5.71
CA ILE A 145 5.63 9.02 -5.84
C ILE A 145 5.39 9.32 -7.31
N LEU A 146 4.22 9.86 -7.62
CA LEU A 146 3.90 10.43 -8.91
C LEU A 146 4.37 11.89 -8.92
N HIS A 147 4.88 12.35 -10.05
CA HIS A 147 5.21 13.75 -10.28
C HIS A 147 4.45 14.25 -11.50
N ASN A 148 3.58 15.25 -11.30
CA ASN A 148 2.71 15.84 -12.33
C ASN A 148 2.87 17.38 -12.44
N GLY A 149 3.87 17.94 -11.75
CA GLY A 149 4.02 19.36 -11.45
C GLY A 149 4.36 19.56 -9.96
N GLU A 150 3.85 18.66 -9.12
CA GLU A 150 4.25 18.46 -7.73
C GLU A 150 4.42 16.97 -7.43
N ASP A 151 4.95 16.64 -6.25
CA ASP A 151 5.12 15.26 -5.82
C ASP A 151 3.90 14.76 -5.06
N VAL A 152 3.22 13.76 -5.63
CA VAL A 152 2.01 13.15 -5.07
C VAL A 152 2.32 11.71 -4.63
N PRO A 153 2.35 11.44 -3.31
CA PRO A 153 2.49 10.09 -2.80
C PRO A 153 1.22 9.28 -3.07
N LEU A 154 1.39 8.11 -3.70
CA LEU A 154 0.30 7.17 -3.96
C LEU A 154 0.54 5.86 -3.24
N GLU A 155 -0.55 5.24 -2.79
CA GLU A 155 -0.57 3.84 -2.40
C GLU A 155 -1.57 3.07 -3.27
N LEU A 156 -1.10 1.96 -3.80
CA LEU A 156 -1.86 1.03 -4.63
C LEU A 156 -2.12 -0.25 -3.85
N LYS A 157 -3.34 -0.75 -3.98
CA LYS A 157 -3.64 -2.15 -3.71
C LYS A 157 -3.54 -2.90 -5.02
N MET A 158 -2.74 -3.96 -5.05
CA MET A 158 -2.61 -4.88 -6.18
C MET A 158 -3.29 -6.20 -5.84
N VAL A 159 -3.94 -6.83 -6.82
CA VAL A 159 -4.47 -8.19 -6.72
C VAL A 159 -4.00 -9.04 -7.89
N LYS A 160 -3.77 -10.33 -7.65
CA LYS A 160 -3.38 -11.27 -8.69
C LYS A 160 -4.63 -11.92 -9.29
N GLU A 161 -4.94 -11.58 -10.54
CA GLU A 161 -6.05 -12.16 -11.30
C GLU A 161 -5.50 -12.89 -12.51
N GLN A 162 -5.84 -14.17 -12.67
CA GLN A 162 -5.41 -14.99 -13.81
C GLN A 162 -3.88 -14.97 -14.01
N GLY A 163 -3.12 -14.96 -12.91
CA GLY A 163 -1.66 -14.92 -12.91
C GLY A 163 -1.04 -13.54 -13.13
N GLN A 164 -1.83 -12.49 -13.37
CA GLN A 164 -1.34 -11.12 -13.58
C GLN A 164 -1.70 -10.22 -12.40
N TRP A 165 -0.75 -9.39 -11.97
CA TRP A 165 -1.02 -8.34 -10.98
C TRP A 165 -1.75 -7.16 -11.65
N ARG A 166 -2.89 -6.80 -11.04
CA ARG A 166 -3.79 -5.72 -11.44
C ARG A 166 -3.92 -4.72 -10.30
N ILE A 167 -4.13 -3.44 -10.63
CA ILE A 167 -4.47 -2.42 -9.64
C ILE A 167 -5.92 -2.67 -9.19
N ASP A 168 -6.12 -2.94 -7.92
CA ASP A 168 -7.44 -3.10 -7.31
C ASP A 168 -7.90 -1.84 -6.59
N ASP A 169 -6.99 -0.99 -6.12
CA ASP A 169 -7.36 0.28 -5.51
C ASP A 169 -6.21 1.29 -5.61
N LEU A 170 -6.56 2.57 -5.56
CA LEU A 170 -5.62 3.69 -5.53
C LEU A 170 -6.07 4.63 -4.42
N THR A 171 -5.14 4.97 -3.53
CA THR A 171 -5.32 5.94 -2.45
C THR A 171 -4.27 7.04 -2.58
N ASP A 172 -4.68 8.26 -2.30
CA ASP A 172 -3.83 9.45 -2.21
C ASP A 172 -4.23 10.27 -0.97
N ALA A 173 -3.61 11.44 -0.79
CA ALA A 173 -3.89 12.29 0.37
C ALA A 173 -5.31 12.91 0.34
N SER A 174 -5.85 13.17 -0.84
CA SER A 174 -7.20 13.72 -1.04
C SER A 174 -8.28 12.64 -0.96
N ASN A 175 -7.95 11.40 -1.34
CA ASN A 175 -8.82 10.24 -1.24
C ASN A 175 -8.19 9.11 -0.42
N PRO A 176 -8.17 9.23 0.93
CA PRO A 176 -7.55 8.24 1.80
C PRO A 176 -8.34 6.92 1.89
N HIS A 177 -9.59 6.91 1.44
CA HIS A 177 -10.44 5.71 1.44
C HIS A 177 -10.36 4.91 0.14
N GLY A 178 -9.76 5.49 -0.90
CA GLY A 178 -9.48 4.84 -2.15
C GLY A 178 -10.59 4.99 -3.18
N ILE A 179 -10.21 4.90 -4.45
CA ILE A 179 -11.11 5.08 -5.59
C ILE A 179 -12.29 4.10 -5.52
N ARG A 180 -12.07 2.84 -5.13
CA ARG A 180 -13.17 1.86 -5.05
C ARG A 180 -14.20 2.20 -3.99
N ALA A 181 -13.78 2.71 -2.83
CA ALA A 181 -14.72 3.14 -1.80
C ALA A 181 -15.57 4.32 -2.27
N THR A 182 -14.95 5.28 -2.97
CA THR A 182 -15.61 6.44 -3.57
C THR A 182 -16.63 6.01 -4.65
N GLN A 183 -16.24 5.10 -5.56
CA GLN A 183 -17.17 4.53 -6.55
C GLN A 183 -18.36 3.85 -5.89
N ALA A 184 -18.10 2.99 -4.89
CA ALA A 184 -19.15 2.27 -4.19
C ALA A 184 -20.10 3.22 -3.45
N GLN A 185 -19.60 4.32 -2.87
CA GLN A 185 -20.44 5.34 -2.25
C GLN A 185 -21.32 6.05 -3.27
N TYR A 186 -20.74 6.54 -4.36
CA TYR A 186 -21.46 7.23 -5.42
C TYR A 186 -22.60 6.37 -5.99
N ILE A 187 -22.34 5.07 -6.21
CA ILE A 187 -23.36 4.12 -6.69
C ILE A 187 -24.51 3.96 -5.69
N ARG A 188 -24.25 3.96 -4.38
CA ARG A 188 -25.31 3.85 -3.37
C ARG A 188 -26.16 5.12 -3.29
N GLU A 189 -25.56 6.28 -3.51
CA GLU A 189 -26.22 7.57 -3.43
C GLU A 189 -27.00 7.92 -4.70
N ASN A 190 -26.71 7.24 -5.82
CA ASN A 190 -27.31 7.49 -7.14
C ASN A 190 -27.82 6.20 -7.80
N PRO A 191 -28.93 5.60 -7.30
CA PRO A 191 -29.47 4.33 -7.81
C PRO A 191 -29.93 4.41 -9.28
#